data_AF-A0A645G0X5-F1
#
_entry.id   AF-A0A645G0X5-F1
#
_cell.length_a   1.000
_cell.length_b   1.000
_cell.length_c   1.000
_cell.angle_alpha   90.00
_cell.angle_beta   90.00
_cell.angle_gamma   90.00
#
_symmetry.space_group_name_H-M   'P 1'
#
loop_
_entity.id
_entity.type
_entity.pdbx_description
1 polymer ?
#
loop_
_entity_poly.entity_id
_entity_poly.type
_entity_poly.pdbx_seq_one_letter_code
_entity_poly.pdbx_strand_id
1 'polypeptide(L)'
;MDTDSDVRLIRRLVRDDQFRGTPAGDTFGRWASVRQGEYDYIFKYQEEADMMFNSSLIYELNALRPFAEAALAKMPEDSPHFLSRERILNILSFARPMDTSKVPFNSILREFIGGSMYF
;
A
#
# COMPACT_ATOMS: atom_id res chain seq x y z
N MET A 1 1.31 -12.40 11.66
CA MET A 1 1.04 -10.98 11.39
C MET A 1 2.32 -10.43 10.81
N ASP A 2 2.34 -10.20 9.50
CA ASP A 2 3.54 -9.78 8.78
C ASP A 2 3.34 -8.33 8.36
N THR A 3 3.89 -7.41 9.15
CA THR A 3 3.65 -5.96 9.08
C THR A 3 3.98 -5.39 7.70
N ASP A 4 4.94 -6.01 7.00
CA ASP A 4 5.35 -5.63 5.65
C ASP A 4 4.24 -5.88 4.61
N SER A 5 3.49 -6.97 4.77
CA SER A 5 2.39 -7.31 3.86
C SER A 5 1.25 -6.28 3.88
N ASP A 6 0.95 -5.72 5.06
CA ASP A 6 -0.10 -4.71 5.21
C ASP A 6 0.30 -3.37 4.59
N VAL A 7 1.54 -2.95 4.82
CA VAL A 7 2.10 -1.75 4.20
C VAL A 7 2.09 -1.87 2.67
N ARG A 8 2.46 -3.04 2.13
CA ARG A 8 2.42 -3.32 0.68
C ARG A 8 1.01 -3.25 0.10
N LEU A 9 0.01 -3.76 0.83
CA LEU A 9 -1.39 -3.61 0.44
C LEU A 9 -1.82 -2.14 0.44
N ILE A 10 -1.44 -1.36 1.47
CA ILE A 10 -1.75 0.08 1.56
C ILE A 10 -1.11 0.85 0.40
N ARG A 11 0.18 0.62 0.12
CA ARG A 11 0.86 1.18 -1.05
C ARG A 11 0.09 0.88 -2.34
N ARG A 12 -0.36 -0.37 -2.51
CA ARG A 12 -1.12 -0.79 -3.69
C ARG A 12 -2.48 -0.12 -3.78
N LEU A 13 -3.22 -0.02 -2.68
CA LEU A 13 -4.49 0.71 -2.60
C LEU A 13 -4.32 2.17 -3.05
N VAL A 14 -3.31 2.86 -2.50
CA VAL A 14 -3.04 4.26 -2.84
C VAL A 14 -2.70 4.42 -4.31
N ARG A 15 -1.76 3.62 -4.84
CA ARG A 15 -1.34 3.74 -6.25
C ARG A 15 -2.45 3.37 -7.22
N ASP A 16 -3.17 2.28 -6.95
CA ASP A 16 -4.23 1.80 -7.85
C ASP A 16 -5.41 2.80 -7.88
N ASP A 17 -5.72 3.48 -6.77
CA ASP A 17 -6.71 4.58 -6.73
C ASP A 17 -6.20 5.83 -7.48
N GLN A 18 -4.99 6.30 -7.16
CA GLN A 18 -4.45 7.56 -7.68
C GLN A 18 -4.15 7.54 -9.18
N PHE A 19 -3.57 6.45 -9.69
CA PHE A 19 -3.03 6.42 -11.06
C PHE A 19 -3.80 5.51 -12.01
N ARG A 20 -4.65 4.62 -11.49
CA ARG A 20 -5.36 3.61 -12.30
C ARG A 20 -6.87 3.70 -12.19
N GLY A 21 -7.40 4.56 -11.30
CA GLY A 21 -8.84 4.66 -11.04
C GLY A 21 -9.46 3.33 -10.60
N THR A 22 -8.66 2.43 -10.02
CA THR A 22 -9.14 1.11 -9.60
C THR A 22 -9.76 1.23 -8.21
N PRO A 23 -11.04 0.82 -8.03
CA PRO A 23 -11.69 0.85 -6.73
C PRO A 23 -10.97 -0.03 -5.72
N ALA A 24 -10.92 0.38 -4.45
CA ALA A 24 -10.27 -0.37 -3.38
C ALA A 24 -10.75 -1.83 -3.27
N GLY A 25 -12.03 -2.09 -3.54
CA GLY A 25 -12.62 -3.43 -3.54
C GLY A 25 -11.92 -4.38 -4.52
N ASP A 26 -11.61 -3.92 -5.73
CA ASP A 26 -10.89 -4.71 -6.73
C ASP A 26 -9.46 -5.03 -6.29
N THR A 27 -8.79 -4.07 -5.65
CA THR A 27 -7.45 -4.29 -5.08
C THR A 27 -7.50 -5.36 -3.98
N PHE A 28 -8.49 -5.33 -3.08
CA PHE A 28 -8.67 -6.39 -2.07
C PHE A 28 -8.95 -7.76 -2.70
N GLY A 29 -9.84 -7.81 -3.70
CA GLY A 29 -10.18 -9.07 -4.39
C GLY A 29 -8.97 -9.73 -5.05
N ARG A 30 -8.01 -8.95 -5.53
CA ARG A 30 -6.77 -9.46 -6.15
C ARG A 30 -5.67 -9.80 -5.14
N TRP A 31 -5.77 -9.32 -3.89
CA TRP A 31 -4.66 -9.39 -2.93
C TRP A 31 -4.23 -10.82 -2.59
N ALA A 32 -5.19 -11.73 -2.39
CA ALA A 32 -4.88 -13.13 -2.09
C ALA A 32 -4.08 -13.80 -3.22
N SER A 33 -4.46 -13.55 -4.48
CA SER A 33 -3.75 -14.09 -5.65
C SER A 33 -2.33 -13.53 -5.76
N VAL A 34 -2.14 -12.24 -5.49
CA VAL A 34 -0.82 -11.60 -5.46
C VAL A 34 0.07 -12.25 -4.40
N ARG A 35 -0.45 -12.43 -3.18
CA ARG A 35 0.27 -13.09 -2.08
C ARG A 35 0.63 -14.53 -2.40
N GLN A 36 -0.27 -15.26 -3.06
CA GLN A 36 0.00 -16.62 -3.51
C GLN A 36 1.14 -16.65 -4.54
N GLY A 37 1.10 -15.76 -5.53
CA GLY A 37 2.17 -15.64 -6.52
C GLY A 37 3.53 -15.27 -5.90
N GLU A 38 3.53 -14.41 -4.88
CA GLU A 38 4.75 -14.11 -4.12
C GLU A 38 5.30 -15.35 -3.39
N TYR A 39 4.43 -16.14 -2.77
CA TYR A 39 4.85 -17.35 -2.06
C TYR A 39 5.44 -18.40 -3.02
N ASP A 40 4.75 -18.66 -4.13
CA ASP A 40 5.10 -19.71 -5.07
C ASP A 40 6.36 -19.38 -5.88
N TYR A 41 6.55 -18.10 -6.21
CA TYR A 41 7.55 -17.68 -7.20
C TYR A 41 8.59 -16.67 -6.71
N ILE A 42 8.41 -16.04 -5.54
CA ILE A 42 9.35 -15.02 -5.03
C ILE A 42 9.98 -15.47 -3.71
N PHE A 43 9.19 -15.64 -2.65
CA PHE A 43 9.69 -15.96 -1.31
C PHE A 43 10.41 -17.30 -1.24
N LYS A 44 10.00 -18.27 -2.05
CA LYS A 44 10.67 -19.57 -2.17
C LYS A 44 12.15 -19.45 -2.58
N TYR A 45 12.49 -18.46 -3.39
CA TYR A 45 13.81 -18.30 -3.99
C TYR A 45 14.62 -17.17 -3.33
N GLN A 46 14.12 -16.57 -2.25
CA GLN A 46 14.74 -15.37 -1.66
C GLN A 46 16.15 -15.63 -1.10
N GLU A 47 16.40 -16.83 -0.55
CA GLU A 47 17.70 -17.23 0.02
C GLU A 47 18.76 -17.53 -1.06
N GLU A 48 18.33 -17.68 -2.31
CA GLU A 48 19.22 -17.89 -3.46
C GLU A 48 19.66 -16.56 -4.08
N ALA A 49 19.11 -15.43 -3.63
CA ALA A 49 19.42 -14.12 -4.20
C ALA A 49 20.78 -13.60 -3.71
N ASP A 50 21.62 -13.13 -4.64
CA ASP A 50 22.89 -12.48 -4.30
C ASP A 50 22.70 -11.20 -3.45
N MET A 51 21.56 -10.52 -3.65
CA MET A 51 21.23 -9.28 -2.96
C MET A 51 19.73 -9.16 -2.71
N MET A 52 19.36 -8.66 -1.54
CA MET A 52 18.00 -8.30 -1.16
C MET A 52 17.92 -6.82 -0.78
N PHE A 53 16.86 -6.13 -1.23
CA PHE A 53 16.64 -4.73 -0.93
C PHE A 53 15.24 -4.52 -0.32
N ASN A 54 15.19 -3.81 0.81
CA ASN A 54 13.95 -3.43 1.45
C ASN A 54 13.67 -1.93 1.23
N SER A 55 12.52 -1.62 0.62
CA SER A 55 12.08 -0.25 0.31
C SER A 55 11.20 0.37 1.39
N SER A 56 11.17 -0.20 2.60
CA SER A 56 10.36 0.31 3.72
C SER A 56 10.91 1.63 4.25
N LEU A 57 10.00 2.53 4.61
CA LEU A 57 10.32 3.87 5.10
C LEU A 57 9.58 4.11 6.41
N ILE A 58 10.28 4.57 7.44
CA ILE A 58 9.72 4.73 8.80
C ILE A 58 8.46 5.63 8.83
N TYR A 59 8.38 6.60 7.92
CA TYR A 59 7.30 7.59 7.85
C TYR A 59 6.21 7.25 6.82
N GLU A 60 6.26 6.09 6.16
CA GLU A 60 5.39 5.84 5.01
C GLU A 60 3.91 5.80 5.36
N LEU A 61 3.53 5.20 6.49
CA LEU A 61 2.13 5.12 6.90
C LEU A 61 1.56 6.52 7.17
N ASN A 62 2.37 7.42 7.74
CA ASN A 62 1.99 8.81 7.96
C ASN A 62 1.70 9.54 6.64
N ALA A 63 2.50 9.27 5.61
CA ALA A 63 2.37 9.90 4.30
C ALA A 63 1.26 9.26 3.44
N LEU A 64 1.08 7.94 3.54
CA LEU A 64 0.06 7.19 2.78
C LEU A 64 -1.34 7.35 3.37
N ARG A 65 -1.47 7.58 4.67
CA ARG A 65 -2.75 7.58 5.39
C ARG A 65 -3.85 8.42 4.72
N PRO A 66 -3.65 9.71 4.38
CA PRO A 66 -4.73 10.51 3.78
C PRO A 66 -5.23 9.94 2.45
N PHE A 67 -4.32 9.42 1.62
CA PHE A 67 -4.67 8.83 0.33
C PHE A 67 -5.37 7.48 0.51
N ALA A 68 -4.90 6.66 1.44
CA ALA A 68 -5.51 5.37 1.74
C ALA A 68 -6.92 5.53 2.32
N GLU A 69 -7.11 6.45 3.28
CA GLU A 69 -8.44 6.79 3.82
C GLU A 69 -9.38 7.27 2.72
N ALA A 70 -8.91 8.14 1.80
CA ALA A 70 -9.71 8.60 0.67
C ALA A 70 -10.09 7.46 -0.30
N ALA A 71 -9.18 6.53 -0.58
CA ALA A 71 -9.48 5.37 -1.42
C ALA A 71 -10.50 4.43 -0.76
N LEU A 72 -10.36 4.20 0.55
CA LEU A 72 -11.24 3.33 1.33
C LEU A 72 -12.63 3.93 1.56
N ALA A 73 -12.74 5.25 1.68
CA ALA A 73 -14.02 5.95 1.86
C ALA A 73 -14.95 5.82 0.64
N LYS A 74 -14.41 5.52 -0.54
CA LYS A 74 -15.20 5.26 -1.76
C LYS A 74 -15.91 3.90 -1.74
N MET A 75 -15.59 3.04 -0.78
CA MET A 75 -16.14 1.69 -0.70
C MET A 75 -17.52 1.66 -0.03
N PRO A 76 -18.54 1.05 -0.65
CA PRO A 76 -19.85 0.84 -0.06
C PRO A 76 -19.79 0.05 1.27
N GLU A 77 -20.74 0.31 2.17
CA GLU A 77 -20.81 -0.37 3.47
C GLU A 77 -21.20 -1.86 3.36
N ASP A 78 -21.95 -2.22 2.32
CA ASP A 78 -22.35 -3.60 2.02
C ASP A 78 -21.28 -4.40 1.25
N SER A 79 -20.09 -3.82 1.06
CA SER A 79 -18.99 -4.49 0.38
C SER A 79 -18.58 -5.79 1.08
N PRO A 80 -18.31 -6.87 0.34
CA PRO A 80 -17.74 -8.10 0.92
C PRO A 80 -16.36 -7.87 1.56
N HIS A 81 -15.70 -6.74 1.26
CA HIS A 81 -14.40 -6.37 1.81
C HIS A 81 -14.49 -5.41 3.01
N PHE A 82 -15.68 -5.15 3.56
CA PHE A 82 -15.89 -4.26 4.71
C PHE A 82 -14.94 -4.53 5.87
N LEU A 83 -14.81 -5.79 6.32
CA LEU A 83 -13.91 -6.14 7.43
C LEU A 83 -12.43 -5.87 7.11
N SER A 84 -12.03 -6.05 5.85
CA SER A 84 -10.66 -5.74 5.42
C SER A 84 -10.43 -4.23 5.41
N ARG A 85 -11.41 -3.44 4.97
CA ARG A 85 -11.41 -1.98 5.04
C ARG A 85 -11.23 -1.49 6.48
N GLU A 86 -12.06 -1.96 7.41
CA GLU A 86 -11.99 -1.55 8.82
C GLU A 86 -10.65 -1.92 9.46
N ARG A 87 -10.10 -3.10 9.13
CA ARG A 87 -8.77 -3.51 9.62
C ARG A 87 -7.67 -2.55 9.15
N ILE A 88 -7.68 -2.16 7.87
CA ILE A 88 -6.70 -1.21 7.34
C ILE A 88 -6.89 0.17 7.97
N LEU A 89 -8.11 0.65 8.13
CA LEU A 89 -8.40 1.91 8.83
C LEU A 89 -7.87 1.88 10.28
N ASN A 90 -8.05 0.77 10.99
CA ASN A 90 -7.50 0.60 12.32
C ASN A 90 -5.96 0.66 12.34
N ILE A 91 -5.28 0.03 11.38
CA ILE A 91 -3.80 0.12 11.24
C ILE A 91 -3.38 1.57 10.99
N LEU A 92 -4.07 2.28 10.08
CA LEU A 92 -3.78 3.68 9.77
C LEU A 92 -4.02 4.61 10.96
N SER A 93 -4.96 4.26 11.86
CA SER A 93 -5.28 5.08 13.04
C SER A 93 -4.08 5.32 13.96
N PHE A 94 -3.10 4.40 13.97
CA PHE A 94 -1.87 4.52 14.76
C PHE A 94 -0.85 5.52 14.18
N ALA A 95 -0.99 5.92 12.91
CA ALA A 95 -0.08 6.84 12.25
C ALA A 95 -0.70 8.24 12.12
N ARG A 96 -0.02 9.29 12.59
CA ARG A 96 -0.48 10.67 12.37
C ARG A 96 -0.21 11.11 10.93
N PRO A 97 -1.18 11.69 10.19
CA PRO A 97 -0.91 12.25 8.87
C PRO A 97 0.29 13.20 8.87
N MET A 98 1.10 13.15 7.82
CA MET A 98 2.20 14.11 7.62
C MET A 98 2.03 14.91 6.33
N ASP A 99 2.65 16.08 6.30
CA ASP A 99 2.77 16.90 5.10
C ASP A 99 3.70 16.22 4.07
N THR A 100 3.15 15.86 2.92
CA THR A 100 3.87 15.17 1.85
C THR A 100 4.81 16.09 1.06
N SER A 101 4.76 17.41 1.25
CA SER A 101 5.77 18.33 0.70
C SER A 101 7.18 18.04 1.24
N LYS A 102 7.26 17.45 2.44
CA LYS A 102 8.51 17.06 3.10
C LYS A 102 9.11 15.76 2.57
N VAL A 103 8.38 15.02 1.74
CA VAL A 103 8.89 13.80 1.11
C VAL A 103 9.85 14.21 -0.02
N PRO A 104 11.11 13.73 -0.03
CA PRO A 104 12.05 14.07 -1.11
C PRO A 104 11.50 13.75 -2.50
N PHE A 105 11.78 14.58 -3.50
CA PHE A 105 11.32 14.38 -4.90
C PHE A 105 11.88 13.10 -5.54
N ASN A 106 13.00 12.59 -5.03
CA ASN A 106 13.65 11.35 -5.45
C ASN A 106 13.33 10.15 -4.53
N SER A 107 12.40 10.29 -3.59
CA SER A 107 11.96 9.18 -2.73
C SER A 107 11.12 8.17 -3.53
N ILE A 108 11.34 6.87 -3.31
CA ILE A 108 10.52 5.81 -3.90
C ILE A 108 9.03 5.95 -3.55
N LEU A 109 8.72 6.57 -2.40
CA LEU A 109 7.33 6.79 -1.98
C LEU A 109 6.55 7.66 -2.98
N ARG A 110 7.25 8.49 -3.78
CA ARG A 110 6.66 9.34 -4.83
C ARG A 110 6.02 8.54 -5.96
N GLU A 111 6.34 7.26 -6.13
CA GLU A 111 5.60 6.36 -7.04
C GLU A 111 4.13 6.19 -6.60
N PHE A 112 3.86 6.26 -5.30
CA PHE A 112 2.53 5.99 -4.74
C PHE A 112 1.74 7.29 -4.51
N ILE A 113 2.38 8.36 -4.04
CA ILE A 113 1.71 9.62 -3.67
C ILE A 113 1.88 10.75 -4.68
N GLY A 114 2.62 10.53 -5.78
CA GLY A 114 2.92 11.54 -6.80
C GLY A 114 3.98 12.57 -6.38
N GLY A 115 4.31 13.49 -7.30
CA GLY A 115 5.36 14.51 -7.10
C GLY A 115 6.79 14.00 -7.30
N SER A 116 6.94 12.92 -8.07
CA SER A 116 8.23 12.41 -8.53
C SER A 116 8.81 13.31 -9.61
N MET A 117 10.13 13.37 -9.72
CA MET A 117 10.83 14.03 -10.83
C MET A 117 10.85 13.21 -12.15
N TYR A 118 10.38 11.95 -12.10
CA TYR A 118 10.47 11.00 -13.21
C TYR A 118 9.20 10.92 -14.08
N PHE A 119 8.18 11.74 -13.78
CA PHE A 119 6.90 11.81 -14.51
C PHE A 119 6.53 13.25 -14.82
#